data_AF-A0A7K2FVJ2-F1
#
_entry.id   AF-A0A7K2FVJ2-F1
#
_cell.length_a   1.000
_cell.length_b   1.000
_cell.length_c   1.000
_cell.angle_alpha   90.00
_cell.angle_beta   90.00
_cell.angle_gamma   90.00
#
_symmetry.space_group_name_H-M   'P 1'
#
loop_
_entity.id
_entity.type
_entity.pdbx_description
1 polymer ?
#
loop_
_entity_poly.entity_id
_entity_poly.type
_entity_poly.pdbx_seq_one_letter_code
_entity_poly.pdbx_strand_id
1 'polypeptide(L)'
;MLGWATAPGRPLRLVTGVRFDALDVPAEAGTSALRHLGPDSPVALHGDRMLLLVAAGAAEELPGLLEWLEWGPLSPDVRALGAGGLMAAPEPPGRAREGARQRPDTVRGTAV
;
A
#
# COMPACT_ATOMS: atom_id res chain seq x y z
N MET A 1 15.69 -2.48 -13.72
CA MET A 1 14.70 -3.40 -13.10
C MET A 1 15.00 -3.42 -11.61
N LEU A 2 14.03 -3.12 -10.73
CA LEU A 2 14.26 -2.96 -9.27
C LEU A 2 14.61 -4.29 -8.55
N GLY A 3 14.56 -5.42 -9.25
CA GLY A 3 15.04 -6.71 -8.78
C GLY A 3 14.19 -7.36 -7.69
N TRP A 4 12.97 -6.87 -7.43
CA TRP A 4 12.08 -7.44 -6.41
C TRP A 4 11.59 -8.83 -6.77
N ALA A 5 11.43 -9.68 -5.76
CA ALA A 5 10.86 -11.01 -5.92
C ALA A 5 9.37 -10.89 -6.29
N THR A 6 8.94 -11.68 -7.29
CA THR A 6 7.58 -11.63 -7.82
C THR A 6 6.93 -13.00 -7.78
N ALA A 7 5.60 -13.02 -7.66
CA ALA A 7 4.79 -14.21 -7.77
C ALA A 7 3.81 -14.08 -8.95
N PRO A 8 3.41 -15.20 -9.59
CA PRO A 8 2.42 -15.18 -10.67
C PRO A 8 1.11 -14.52 -10.23
N GLY A 9 0.49 -13.72 -11.10
CA GLY A 9 -0.79 -13.06 -10.84
C GLY A 9 -1.15 -12.01 -11.89
N ARG A 10 -2.43 -11.65 -11.96
CA ARG A 10 -2.93 -10.49 -12.70
C ARG A 10 -3.80 -9.65 -11.74
N PRO A 11 -3.34 -8.46 -11.29
CA PRO A 11 -2.04 -7.85 -11.57
C PRO A 11 -0.84 -8.64 -10.99
N LEU A 12 0.37 -8.32 -11.46
CA LEU A 12 1.62 -8.91 -10.96
C LEU A 12 1.69 -8.75 -9.43
N ARG A 13 2.18 -9.76 -8.72
CA ARG A 13 2.32 -9.72 -7.26
C ARG A 13 3.80 -9.65 -6.86
N LEU A 14 4.09 -8.84 -5.85
CA LEU A 14 5.40 -8.73 -5.21
C LEU A 14 5.42 -9.57 -3.93
N VAL A 15 6.55 -10.22 -3.67
CA VAL A 15 6.77 -11.01 -2.44
C VAL A 15 7.38 -10.12 -1.36
N THR A 16 6.73 -10.05 -0.19
CA THR A 16 7.20 -9.31 0.99
C THR A 16 8.12 -10.16 1.88
N GLY A 17 8.89 -9.53 2.74
CA GLY A 17 9.90 -10.15 3.63
C GLY A 17 11.14 -10.70 2.94
N VAL A 18 11.37 -10.36 1.67
CA VAL A 18 12.64 -10.67 0.97
C VAL A 18 13.52 -9.44 0.84
N ARG A 19 12.96 -8.36 0.28
CA ARG A 19 13.66 -7.07 0.08
C ARG A 19 13.01 -5.93 0.87
N PHE A 20 11.75 -6.09 1.20
CA PHE A 20 10.93 -5.09 1.89
C PHE A 20 9.77 -5.81 2.58
N ASP A 21 9.25 -5.19 3.63
CA ASP A 21 7.92 -5.48 4.17
C ASP A 21 6.97 -4.35 3.77
N ALA A 22 5.66 -4.57 3.89
CA ALA A 22 4.68 -3.52 3.63
C ALA A 22 3.82 -3.26 4.87
N LEU A 23 3.73 -1.99 5.27
CA LEU A 23 2.78 -1.54 6.30
C LEU A 23 1.50 -1.10 5.60
N ASP A 24 0.44 -1.84 5.86
CA ASP A 24 -0.91 -1.57 5.38
C ASP A 24 -1.65 -0.71 6.40
N VAL A 25 -1.97 0.52 6.00
CA VAL A 25 -2.65 1.52 6.83
C VAL A 25 -3.85 2.13 6.11
N PRO A 26 -4.81 2.72 6.83
CA PRO A 26 -5.84 3.55 6.19
C PRO A 26 -5.20 4.68 5.36
N ALA A 27 -5.71 4.92 4.16
CA ALA A 27 -5.11 5.86 3.21
C ALA A 27 -5.01 7.29 3.75
N GLU A 28 -5.97 7.73 4.56
CA GLU A 28 -5.94 9.05 5.22
C GLU A 28 -4.79 9.15 6.23
N ALA A 29 -4.61 8.11 7.05
CA ALA A 29 -3.52 8.01 8.01
C ALA A 29 -2.16 7.91 7.31
N GLY A 30 -2.07 7.09 6.25
CA GLY A 30 -0.88 6.95 5.41
C GLY A 30 -0.48 8.27 4.76
N THR A 31 -1.44 9.00 4.17
CA THR A 31 -1.21 10.33 3.57
C THR A 31 -0.65 11.31 4.60
N SER A 32 -1.20 11.29 5.81
CA SER A 32 -0.66 12.05 6.93
C SER A 32 0.77 11.64 7.27
N ALA A 33 1.11 10.36 7.22
CA ALA A 33 2.45 9.87 7.50
C ALA A 33 3.47 10.24 6.41
N LEU A 34 3.05 10.41 5.15
CA LEU A 34 3.95 10.77 4.05
C LEU A 34 4.72 12.07 4.29
N ARG A 35 4.17 13.02 5.07
CA ARG A 35 4.85 14.27 5.44
C ARG A 35 6.16 14.05 6.21
N HIS A 36 6.30 12.86 6.82
CA HIS A 36 7.45 12.47 7.62
C HIS A 36 8.41 11.56 6.85
N LEU A 37 8.06 11.18 5.61
CA LEU A 37 8.90 10.34 4.76
C LEU A 37 9.72 11.20 3.79
N GLY A 38 10.82 10.64 3.30
CA GLY A 38 11.64 11.29 2.29
C GLY A 38 10.92 11.40 0.94
N PRO A 39 11.28 12.38 0.10
CA PRO A 39 10.86 12.38 -1.30
C PRO A 39 11.22 11.05 -1.98
N ASP A 40 10.34 10.59 -2.87
CA ASP A 40 10.45 9.30 -3.57
C ASP A 40 10.34 8.04 -2.69
N SER A 41 9.83 8.17 -1.46
CA SER A 41 9.55 7.01 -0.61
C SER A 41 8.56 6.06 -1.29
N PRO A 42 8.87 4.75 -1.37
CA PRO A 42 8.06 3.80 -2.11
C PRO A 42 6.74 3.52 -1.39
N VAL A 43 5.64 3.80 -2.07
CA VAL A 43 4.28 3.58 -1.56
C VAL A 43 3.37 3.02 -2.64
N ALA A 44 2.34 2.29 -2.24
CA ALA A 44 1.26 1.86 -3.11
C ALA A 44 -0.10 2.25 -2.51
N LEU A 45 -1.01 2.74 -3.35
CA LEU A 45 -2.39 3.01 -2.95
C LEU A 45 -3.31 1.92 -3.51
N HIS A 46 -4.15 1.34 -2.66
CA HIS A 46 -5.12 0.31 -3.02
C HIS A 46 -6.47 0.62 -2.35
N GLY A 47 -7.35 1.31 -3.08
CA GLY A 47 -8.64 1.74 -2.54
C GLY A 47 -8.46 2.71 -1.38
N ASP A 48 -9.02 2.38 -0.22
CA ASP A 48 -8.94 3.12 1.04
C ASP A 48 -7.71 2.73 1.88
N ARG A 49 -6.82 1.89 1.35
CA ARG A 49 -5.60 1.42 2.02
C ARG A 49 -4.36 1.95 1.32
N MET A 50 -3.33 2.25 2.11
CA MET A 50 -2.01 2.62 1.64
C MET A 50 -0.99 1.62 2.18
N LEU A 51 -0.12 1.13 1.29
CA LEU A 51 1.01 0.27 1.62
C LEU A 51 2.28 1.11 1.61
N LEU A 52 2.91 1.28 2.78
CA LEU A 52 4.22 1.90 2.93
C LEU A 52 5.28 0.80 2.86
N LEU A 53 6.19 0.85 1.88
CA LEU A 53 7.23 -0.16 1.74
C LEU A 53 8.39 0.19 2.69
N VAL A 54 8.66 -0.71 3.62
CA VAL A 54 9.65 -0.55 4.69
C VAL A 54 10.71 -1.64 4.59
N ALA A 55 11.79 -1.52 5.38
CA ALA A 55 12.84 -2.53 5.41
C ALA A 55 12.25 -3.91 5.78
N ALA A 56 12.79 -4.97 5.17
CA ALA A 56 12.42 -6.34 5.51
C ALA A 56 12.72 -6.62 7.00
N GLY A 57 11.80 -7.30 7.69
CA GLY A 57 11.84 -7.57 9.13
C GLY A 57 10.98 -6.62 9.96
N ALA A 58 10.59 -5.46 9.42
CA ALA A 58 9.73 -4.51 10.13
C ALA A 58 8.36 -5.09 10.53
N ALA A 59 7.84 -6.06 9.76
CA ALA A 59 6.60 -6.73 10.09
C ALA A 59 6.67 -7.55 11.38
N GLU A 60 7.83 -8.12 11.70
CA GLU A 60 8.05 -8.90 12.92
C GLU A 60 8.23 -7.99 14.14
N GLU A 61 8.82 -6.80 13.95
CA GLU A 61 9.01 -5.84 15.04
C GLU A 61 7.74 -5.04 15.36
N LEU A 62 6.84 -4.86 14.38
CA LEU A 62 5.65 -4.03 14.54
C LEU A 62 4.80 -4.36 15.79
N PRO A 63 4.46 -5.62 16.10
CA PRO A 63 3.66 -5.93 17.28
C PRO A 63 4.32 -5.45 18.59
N GLY A 64 5.63 -5.66 18.74
CA GLY A 64 6.38 -5.20 19.91
C GLY A 64 6.47 -3.67 20.00
N LEU A 65 6.57 -2.99 18.86
CA LEU A 65 6.53 -1.52 18.81
C LEU A 65 5.16 -0.96 19.19
N LEU A 66 4.08 -1.55 18.68
CA LEU A 66 2.70 -1.12 19.01
C LEU A 66 2.35 -1.39 20.48
N GLU A 67 2.87 -2.47 21.05
CA GLU A 67 2.77 -2.75 22.48
C GLU A 67 3.53 -1.73 23.31
N TRP A 68 4.80 -1.47 22.98
CA TRP A 68 5.63 -0.49 23.68
C TRP A 68 5.05 0.93 23.64
N LEU A 69 4.42 1.31 22.53
CA LEU A 69 3.74 2.60 22.39
C LEU A 69 2.37 2.66 23.09
N GLU A 70 1.89 1.55 23.63
CA GLU A 70 0.52 1.40 24.16
C GLU A 70 -0.55 1.69 23.09
N TRP A 71 -0.22 1.51 21.81
CA TRP A 71 -1.11 1.79 20.69
C TRP A 71 -1.99 0.62 20.30
N GLY A 72 -1.75 -0.60 20.79
CA GLY A 72 -2.51 -1.81 20.40
C GLY A 72 -4.03 -1.59 20.23
N PRO A 73 -4.77 -1.16 21.27
CA PRO A 73 -6.22 -0.91 21.18
C PRO A 73 -6.61 0.44 20.55
N LEU A 74 -5.67 1.38 20.44
CA LEU A 74 -5.90 2.76 19.98
C LEU A 74 -5.37 3.01 18.56
N SER A 75 -4.77 2.00 17.94
CA SER A 75 -4.01 2.18 16.71
C SER A 75 -4.95 2.46 15.54
N PRO A 76 -4.56 3.35 14.60
CA PRO A 76 -5.12 3.26 13.25
C PRO A 76 -4.95 1.81 12.79
N ASP A 77 -5.92 1.22 12.09
CA ASP A 77 -5.92 -0.20 11.67
C ASP A 77 -4.68 -0.53 10.80
N VAL A 78 -3.53 -0.69 11.45
CA VAL A 78 -2.20 -0.89 10.87
C VAL A 78 -1.94 -2.38 10.86
N ARG A 79 -1.59 -2.89 9.69
CA ARG A 79 -1.24 -4.30 9.48
C ARG A 79 0.12 -4.35 8.81
N ALA A 80 0.85 -5.44 9.01
CA ALA A 80 2.11 -5.66 8.32
C ALA A 80 2.04 -6.91 7.44
N LEU A 81 2.61 -6.78 6.24
CA LEU A 81 2.88 -7.88 5.32
C LEU A 81 4.38 -8.15 5.37
N GLY A 82 4.76 -9.19 6.12
CA GLY A 82 6.14 -9.64 6.29
C GLY A 82 6.52 -10.81 5.39
N ALA A 83 7.43 -11.66 5.87
CA ALA A 83 7.86 -12.87 5.17
C ALA A 83 6.68 -13.75 4.74
N GLY A 84 6.72 -14.22 3.48
CA GLY A 84 5.67 -15.06 2.90
C GLY A 84 4.40 -14.31 2.48
N GLY A 85 4.32 -13.00 2.75
CA GLY A 85 3.24 -12.15 2.28
C GLY A 85 3.35 -11.80 0.79
N LEU A 86 2.25 -11.27 0.26
CA LEU A 86 2.13 -10.85 -1.12
C LEU A 86 1.38 -9.52 -1.19
N MET A 87 1.84 -8.62 -2.05
CA MET A 87 1.09 -7.42 -2.41
C MET A 87 0.95 -7.30 -3.93
N ALA A 88 -0.11 -6.65 -4.40
CA ALA A 88 -0.20 -6.27 -5.80
C ALA A 88 0.91 -5.27 -6.13
N ALA A 89 1.59 -5.45 -7.26
CA ALA A 89 2.55 -4.47 -7.75
C ALA A 89 1.81 -3.16 -8.04
N PRO A 90 2.29 -2.01 -7.52
CA PRO A 90 1.67 -0.73 -7.81
C PRO A 90 1.80 -0.41 -9.31
N GLU A 91 0.77 0.24 -9.85
CA GLU A 91 0.82 0.75 -11.22
C GLU A 91 1.95 1.77 -11.34
N PRO A 92 2.80 1.70 -12.40
CA PRO A 92 3.88 2.64 -12.58
C PRO A 92 3.37 4.10 -12.62
N PRO A 93 4.09 5.06 -12.01
CA PRO A 93 3.75 6.47 -12.07
C PRO A 93 3.73 6.93 -13.54
N GLY A 94 2.53 7.05 -14.10
CA GLY A 94 2.30 7.28 -15.53
C GLY A 94 0.98 6.70 -16.02
N ARG A 95 0.63 5.47 -15.61
CA ARG A 95 -0.64 4.82 -16.00
C ARG A 95 -1.85 5.26 -15.16
N ALA A 96 -1.63 5.62 -13.89
CA ALA A 96 -2.68 6.11 -13.00
C ALA A 96 -3.34 7.43 -13.49
N ARG A 97 -2.60 8.29 -14.22
CA ARG A 97 -3.14 9.54 -14.80
C ARG A 97 -4.05 9.31 -16.01
N GLU A 98 -3.98 8.13 -16.64
CA GLU A 98 -4.77 7.78 -17.81
C GLU A 98 -6.07 7.06 -17.41
N GLY A 99 -6.03 6.22 -16.37
CA GLY A 99 -7.21 5.59 -15.77
C GLY A 99 -8.15 6.56 -15.05
N ALA A 100 -7.63 7.59 -14.37
CA ALA A 100 -8.46 8.63 -13.76
C ALA A 100 -9.18 9.53 -14.78
N ARG A 101 -8.80 9.46 -16.06
CA ARG A 101 -9.44 10.19 -17.17
C ARG A 101 -10.49 9.35 -17.90
N GLN A 102 -10.59 8.05 -17.59
CA GLN A 102 -11.52 7.13 -18.23
C GLN A 102 -12.51 6.55 -17.21
N ARG A 103 -13.66 7.23 -17.14
CA ARG A 103 -15.03 6.72 -16.85
C ARG A 103 -15.57 6.83 -15.42
N PRO A 104 -16.87 7.17 -15.27
CA PRO A 104 -17.96 6.64 -16.11
C PRO A 104 -18.81 7.65 -16.90
N ASP A 105 -18.96 7.34 -18.19
CA ASP A 105 -20.25 7.48 -18.88
C ASP A 105 -21.23 6.49 -18.26
N THR A 106 -22.33 6.97 -17.69
CA THR A 106 -23.72 6.56 -18.01
C THR A 106 -24.66 7.34 -17.09
N VAL A 107 -25.46 8.25 -17.68
CA VAL A 107 -26.86 8.32 -17.28
C VAL A 107 -27.72 8.40 -18.54
N ARG A 108 -28.59 7.40 -18.66
CA ARG A 108 -29.75 7.37 -19.55
C ARG A 108 -30.88 8.00 -18.76
N GLY A 109 -31.55 9.02 -19.29
CA GLY A 109 -32.70 9.65 -18.65
C GLY A 109 -33.46 10.57 -19.62
N THR A 110 -34.64 10.13 -20.03
CA THR A 110 -35.59 10.75 -20.97
C THR A 110 -36.30 11.98 -20.36
N ALA A 111 -36.68 12.98 -21.18
CA ALA A 111 -37.88 13.85 -21.06
C ALA A 111 -37.83 14.91 -22.19
N VAL A 112 -38.88 15.38 -22.87
CA VAL A 112 -40.32 15.04 -23.04
C VAL A 112 -40.65 15.32 -24.51
#